data_AF-A0AAE0PZK4-F1
#
_entry.id   AF-A0AAE0PZK4-F1
#
_cell.length_a   1.000
_cell.length_b   1.000
_cell.length_c   1.000
_cell.angle_alpha   90.00
_cell.angle_beta   90.00
_cell.angle_gamma   90.00
#
_symmetry.space_group_name_H-M   'P 1'
#
loop_
_entity.id
_entity.type
_entity.pdbx_description
1 polymer ?
#
loop_
_entity_poly.entity_id
_entity_poly.type
_entity_poly.pdbx_seq_one_letter_code
_entity_poly.pdbx_strand_id
1 'polypeptide(L)'
;MLLVDSILLHVCVCMCLCVYVCVCVCVCVCVCRLNRSAQQVLECDWSDKQEAYSLDDECGRYRNTSTNTKHHANSATAQHQACDVDGWMRFTQSNVAKAEREEEASAALCVLCERVLKETAEDLQAQSDTVNEAFTQRCHELTHTKSQLELQLKQVLEQISSQEKNISSLQQAVFDKEAPLRVVSHVCTPEHTDPTWSCAETRLRSVCLNRNKLKIAEILINLLGEVQQISGSVYVLQQRLCEARDSLARLEENRMLLEKDIGCKTHSLLIEREKCIKTPYTLPHRAHAVRILTHTHTHTHTHTHTHTLSLSL
;
A
#
# COMPACT_ATOMS: atom_id res chain seq x y z
N MET A 1 -4.04 9.42 -0.50
CA MET A 1 -5.41 8.90 -0.69
C MET A 1 -5.41 7.48 -1.22
N LEU A 2 -4.87 7.18 -2.41
CA LEU A 2 -5.02 5.84 -3.03
C LEU A 2 -4.33 4.65 -2.33
N LEU A 3 -3.28 4.90 -1.53
CA LEU A 3 -2.68 3.86 -0.66
C LEU A 3 -3.60 3.51 0.52
N VAL A 4 -4.40 4.48 0.98
CA VAL A 4 -5.40 4.28 2.04
C VAL A 4 -6.56 3.48 1.48
N ASP A 5 -7.01 3.75 0.25
CA ASP A 5 -8.11 3.01 -0.39
C ASP A 5 -7.76 1.54 -0.66
N SER A 6 -6.53 1.26 -1.08
CA SER A 6 -6.05 -0.12 -1.30
C SER A 6 -5.90 -0.90 0.02
N ILE A 7 -5.43 -0.24 1.10
CA ILE A 7 -5.40 -0.82 2.45
C ILE A 7 -6.82 -1.00 3.00
N LEU A 8 -7.74 -0.05 2.75
CA LEU A 8 -9.14 -0.13 3.18
C LEU A 8 -9.85 -1.33 2.52
N LEU A 9 -9.60 -1.57 1.23
CA LEU A 9 -10.13 -2.74 0.52
C LEU A 9 -9.60 -4.04 1.13
N HIS A 10 -8.30 -4.09 1.45
CA HIS A 10 -7.67 -5.26 2.06
C HIS A 10 -8.19 -5.55 3.48
N VAL A 11 -8.37 -4.52 4.29
CA VAL A 11 -8.94 -4.64 5.64
C VAL A 11 -10.42 -5.04 5.55
N CYS A 12 -11.15 -4.51 4.58
CA CYS A 12 -12.55 -4.87 4.34
C CYS A 12 -12.69 -6.34 3.93
N VAL A 13 -11.90 -6.82 2.96
CA VAL A 13 -11.93 -8.23 2.53
C VAL A 13 -11.50 -9.17 3.66
N CYS A 14 -10.46 -8.83 4.41
CA CYS A 14 -10.05 -9.61 5.58
C CYS A 14 -11.16 -9.67 6.64
N MET A 15 -11.77 -8.55 7.01
CA MET A 15 -12.85 -8.50 8.00
C MET A 15 -14.11 -9.24 7.54
N CYS A 16 -14.48 -9.14 6.26
CA CYS A 16 -15.60 -9.87 5.67
C CYS A 16 -15.35 -11.38 5.68
N LEU A 17 -14.14 -11.82 5.31
CA LEU A 17 -13.73 -13.23 5.38
C LEU A 17 -13.76 -13.75 6.82
N CYS A 18 -13.31 -12.97 7.79
CA CYS A 18 -13.33 -13.35 9.21
C CYS A 18 -14.74 -13.64 9.72
N VAL A 19 -15.69 -12.76 9.41
CA VAL A 19 -17.09 -12.90 9.85
C VAL A 19 -17.76 -14.07 9.14
N TYR A 20 -17.54 -14.22 7.84
CA TYR A 20 -18.13 -15.30 7.05
C TYR A 20 -17.61 -16.68 7.48
N VAL A 21 -16.29 -16.79 7.73
CA VAL A 21 -15.67 -18.01 8.25
C VAL A 21 -16.18 -18.34 9.66
N CYS A 22 -16.37 -17.34 10.52
CA CYS A 22 -16.90 -17.56 11.87
C CYS A 22 -18.33 -18.13 11.83
N VAL A 23 -19.21 -17.55 11.01
CA VAL A 23 -20.60 -18.01 10.87
C VAL A 23 -20.65 -19.41 10.27
N CYS A 24 -19.86 -19.69 9.22
CA CYS A 24 -19.87 -21.02 8.61
C CYS A 24 -19.36 -22.10 9.57
N VAL A 25 -18.33 -21.82 10.37
CA VAL A 25 -17.82 -22.74 11.39
C VAL A 25 -18.88 -23.01 12.46
N CYS A 26 -19.57 -21.97 12.94
CA CYS A 26 -20.66 -22.14 13.91
C CYS A 26 -21.78 -23.04 13.38
N VAL A 27 -22.23 -22.81 12.14
CA VAL A 27 -23.27 -23.63 11.50
C VAL A 27 -22.82 -25.09 11.34
N CYS A 28 -21.58 -25.32 10.90
CA CYS A 28 -21.00 -26.66 10.79
C CYS A 28 -20.96 -27.39 12.14
N VAL A 29 -20.51 -26.71 13.20
CA VAL A 29 -20.46 -27.29 14.55
C VAL A 29 -21.85 -27.65 15.05
N CYS A 30 -22.85 -26.80 14.84
CA CYS A 30 -24.23 -27.08 15.21
C CYS A 30 -24.77 -28.34 14.52
N VAL A 31 -24.59 -28.46 13.20
CA VAL A 31 -25.06 -29.62 12.42
C VAL A 31 -24.34 -30.91 12.83
N CYS A 32 -23.04 -30.87 13.12
CA CYS A 32 -22.30 -32.02 13.64
C CYS A 32 -22.85 -32.50 15.00
N ARG A 33 -23.25 -31.58 15.88
CA ARG A 33 -23.84 -31.92 17.18
C ARG A 33 -25.21 -32.58 17.02
N LEU A 34 -26.04 -32.09 16.10
CA LEU A 34 -27.36 -32.66 15.82
C LEU A 34 -27.25 -34.07 15.23
N ASN A 35 -26.34 -34.27 14.27
CA ASN A 35 -26.06 -35.59 13.70
C ASN A 35 -25.55 -36.59 14.75
N ARG A 36 -24.60 -36.18 15.61
CA ARG A 36 -24.13 -37.03 16.72
C ARG A 36 -25.27 -37.38 17.69
N SER A 37 -26.16 -36.43 17.98
CA SER A 37 -27.32 -36.68 18.84
C SER A 37 -28.31 -37.66 18.20
N ALA A 38 -28.56 -37.55 16.90
CA ALA A 38 -29.43 -38.48 16.16
C ALA A 38 -28.83 -39.89 16.13
N GLN A 39 -27.52 -40.00 15.88
CA GLN A 39 -26.79 -41.27 15.94
C GLN A 39 -26.93 -41.95 17.31
N GLN A 40 -26.66 -41.21 18.39
CA GLN A 40 -26.76 -41.78 19.75
C GLN A 40 -28.18 -42.31 20.05
N VAL A 41 -29.21 -41.60 19.61
CA VAL A 41 -30.61 -42.04 19.80
C VAL A 41 -30.88 -43.34 19.03
N LEU A 42 -30.39 -43.47 17.80
CA LEU A 42 -30.52 -44.71 17.02
C LEU A 42 -29.73 -45.87 17.64
N GLU A 43 -28.54 -45.61 18.16
CA GLU A 43 -27.71 -46.62 18.85
C GLU A 43 -28.40 -47.14 20.12
N CYS A 44 -28.99 -46.25 20.93
CA CYS A 44 -29.77 -46.65 22.10
C CYS A 44 -31.01 -47.45 21.70
N ASP A 45 -31.81 -46.96 20.74
CA ASP A 45 -33.01 -47.64 20.25
C ASP A 45 -32.69 -49.04 19.68
N TRP A 46 -31.57 -49.19 18.97
CA TRP A 46 -31.09 -50.49 18.50
C TRP A 46 -30.64 -51.40 19.64
N SER A 47 -29.86 -50.88 20.61
CA SER A 47 -29.37 -51.65 21.75
C SER A 47 -30.52 -52.18 22.61
N ASP A 48 -31.49 -51.34 22.93
CA ASP A 48 -32.66 -51.70 23.75
C ASP A 48 -33.49 -52.80 23.06
N LYS A 49 -33.65 -52.72 21.74
CA LYS A 49 -34.30 -53.78 20.94
C LYS A 49 -33.52 -55.07 20.91
N GLN A 50 -32.20 -54.98 20.77
CA GLN A 50 -31.35 -56.16 20.73
C GLN A 50 -31.37 -56.89 22.08
N GLU A 51 -31.36 -56.14 23.18
CA GLU A 51 -31.52 -56.69 24.53
C GLU A 51 -32.90 -57.34 24.70
N ALA A 52 -33.99 -56.64 24.35
CA ALA A 52 -35.34 -57.19 24.40
C ALA A 52 -35.47 -58.48 23.58
N TYR A 53 -34.97 -58.50 22.35
CA TYR A 53 -34.95 -59.70 21.51
C TYR A 53 -34.16 -60.85 22.14
N SER A 54 -33.02 -60.56 22.78
CA SER A 54 -32.22 -61.59 23.45
C SER A 54 -32.95 -62.21 24.64
N LEU A 55 -33.68 -61.40 25.40
CA LEU A 55 -34.52 -61.85 26.52
C LEU A 55 -35.68 -62.71 26.00
N ASP A 56 -36.33 -62.29 24.92
CA ASP A 56 -37.41 -63.04 24.28
C ASP A 56 -36.93 -64.39 23.73
N ASP A 57 -35.77 -64.44 23.07
CA ASP A 57 -35.15 -65.69 22.57
C ASP A 57 -34.75 -66.61 23.73
N GLU A 58 -34.19 -66.08 24.82
CA GLU A 58 -33.91 -66.88 26.01
C GLU A 58 -35.20 -67.44 26.62
N CYS A 59 -36.23 -66.60 26.77
CA CYS A 59 -37.51 -66.99 27.33
C CYS A 59 -38.22 -68.05 26.45
N GLY A 60 -38.15 -67.91 25.12
CA GLY A 60 -38.69 -68.87 24.17
C GLY A 60 -38.05 -70.26 24.24
N ARG A 61 -36.84 -70.37 24.83
CA ARG A 61 -36.13 -71.65 25.03
C ARG A 61 -36.48 -72.34 26.34
N TYR A 62 -37.19 -71.70 27.26
CA TYR A 62 -37.62 -72.34 28.50
C TYR A 62 -38.63 -73.46 28.24
N ARG A 63 -38.47 -74.58 28.96
CA ARG A 63 -39.38 -75.73 28.97
C ARG A 63 -39.83 -75.97 30.41
N ASN A 64 -40.89 -76.75 30.60
CA ASN A 64 -41.41 -77.08 31.95
C ASN A 64 -40.36 -77.78 32.85
N THR A 65 -39.29 -78.31 32.27
CA THR A 65 -38.17 -78.96 32.99
C THR A 65 -36.94 -78.05 33.15
N SER A 66 -37.02 -76.78 32.75
CA SER A 66 -35.89 -75.85 32.85
C SER A 66 -35.60 -75.50 34.32
N THR A 67 -34.33 -75.61 34.73
CA THR A 67 -33.90 -75.37 36.11
C THR A 67 -33.78 -73.89 36.49
N ASN A 68 -33.86 -72.99 35.51
CA ASN A 68 -33.71 -71.54 35.70
C ASN A 68 -35.04 -70.79 35.91
N THR A 69 -36.18 -71.50 35.99
CA THR A 69 -37.49 -70.87 36.21
C THR A 69 -37.87 -70.92 37.69
N LYS A 70 -38.04 -69.75 38.33
CA LYS A 70 -38.44 -69.64 39.74
C LYS A 70 -39.78 -68.91 39.85
N HIS A 71 -40.62 -69.35 40.78
CA HIS A 71 -41.90 -68.69 41.04
C HIS A 71 -41.69 -67.42 41.87
N HIS A 72 -42.00 -66.26 41.30
CA HIS A 72 -41.97 -64.97 42.01
C HIS A 72 -43.39 -64.56 42.41
N ALA A 73 -43.62 -64.32 43.70
CA ALA A 73 -44.89 -63.76 44.18
C ALA A 73 -45.09 -62.37 43.56
N ASN A 74 -46.27 -62.11 42.97
CA ASN A 74 -46.64 -60.92 42.19
C ASN A 74 -46.14 -60.87 40.71
N SER A 75 -45.67 -61.98 40.14
CA SER A 75 -45.30 -62.04 38.72
C SER A 75 -46.50 -62.03 37.75
N ALA A 76 -47.67 -62.46 38.19
CA ALA A 76 -48.87 -62.58 37.35
C ALA A 76 -49.74 -61.32 37.26
N THR A 77 -49.41 -60.26 38.01
CA THR A 77 -50.07 -58.95 37.84
C THR A 77 -49.53 -58.28 36.59
N ALA A 78 -50.33 -58.28 35.52
CA ALA A 78 -50.00 -57.64 34.24
C ALA A 78 -49.47 -56.22 34.49
N GLN A 79 -48.23 -55.96 34.10
CA GLN A 79 -47.65 -54.63 34.19
C GLN A 79 -48.44 -53.70 33.25
N HIS A 80 -49.06 -52.66 33.81
CA HIS A 80 -49.89 -51.69 33.09
C HIS A 80 -49.10 -50.84 32.05
N GLN A 81 -47.80 -51.06 31.92
CA GLN A 81 -46.90 -50.34 31.00
C GLN A 81 -46.27 -51.27 29.95
N ALA A 82 -46.97 -52.31 29.53
CA ALA A 82 -46.55 -53.08 28.36
C ALA A 82 -46.63 -52.18 27.11
N CYS A 83 -45.49 -51.96 26.48
CA CYS A 83 -45.39 -51.13 25.28
C CYS A 83 -45.82 -51.98 24.07
N ASP A 84 -46.80 -51.51 23.30
CA ASP A 84 -47.32 -52.23 22.13
C ASP A 84 -46.36 -52.13 20.92
N VAL A 85 -46.41 -53.11 20.02
CA VAL A 85 -45.58 -53.21 18.81
C VAL A 85 -45.70 -51.95 17.95
N ASP A 86 -46.92 -51.41 17.82
CA ASP A 86 -47.17 -50.16 17.11
C ASP A 86 -46.53 -48.94 17.79
N GLY A 87 -46.28 -48.99 19.10
CA GLY A 87 -45.51 -48.00 19.85
C GLY A 87 -44.02 -48.04 19.49
N TRP A 88 -43.44 -49.24 19.48
CA TRP A 88 -42.03 -49.46 19.11
C TRP A 88 -41.76 -49.07 17.65
N MET A 89 -42.65 -49.47 16.75
CA MET A 89 -42.52 -49.13 15.33
C MET A 89 -42.56 -47.62 15.11
N ARG A 90 -43.51 -46.90 15.71
CA ARG A 90 -43.61 -45.43 15.60
C ARG A 90 -42.41 -44.71 16.21
N PHE A 91 -41.91 -45.17 17.35
CA PHE A 91 -40.71 -44.61 17.98
C PHE A 91 -39.50 -44.74 17.05
N THR A 92 -39.31 -45.93 16.46
CA THR A 92 -38.23 -46.20 15.49
C THR A 92 -38.36 -45.32 14.25
N GLN A 93 -39.54 -45.28 13.67
CA GLN A 93 -39.83 -44.47 12.47
C GLN A 93 -39.56 -42.99 12.73
N SER A 94 -39.93 -42.48 13.90
CA SER A 94 -39.63 -41.09 14.30
C SER A 94 -38.13 -40.84 14.44
N ASN A 95 -37.38 -41.78 15.02
CA ASN A 95 -35.92 -41.65 15.17
C ASN A 95 -35.20 -41.69 13.82
N VAL A 96 -35.59 -42.60 12.94
CA VAL A 96 -35.06 -42.71 11.57
C VAL A 96 -35.38 -41.45 10.76
N ALA A 97 -36.65 -41.01 10.75
CA ALA A 97 -37.05 -39.79 10.04
C ALA A 97 -36.38 -38.52 10.60
N LYS A 98 -35.96 -38.52 11.87
CA LYS A 98 -35.12 -37.44 12.42
C LYS A 98 -33.69 -37.54 11.90
N ALA A 99 -33.08 -38.73 11.93
CA ALA A 99 -31.72 -38.94 11.44
C ALA A 99 -31.58 -38.61 9.94
N GLU A 100 -32.53 -39.05 9.12
CA GLU A 100 -32.56 -38.73 7.68
C GLU A 100 -32.61 -37.22 7.42
N ARG A 101 -33.39 -36.47 8.21
CA ARG A 101 -33.44 -35.00 8.10
C ARG A 101 -32.11 -34.33 8.48
N GLU A 102 -31.45 -34.81 9.54
CA GLU A 102 -30.14 -34.27 9.94
C GLU A 102 -29.03 -34.62 8.95
N GLU A 103 -29.12 -35.79 8.31
CA GLU A 103 -28.23 -36.23 7.22
C GLU A 103 -28.42 -35.34 5.98
N GLU A 104 -29.67 -35.14 5.54
CA GLU A 104 -29.98 -34.29 4.39
C GLU A 104 -29.54 -32.83 4.64
N ALA A 105 -29.77 -32.31 5.85
CA ALA A 105 -29.29 -30.99 6.25
C ALA A 105 -27.76 -30.90 6.21
N SER A 106 -27.04 -31.94 6.66
CA SER A 106 -25.58 -32.00 6.60
C SER A 106 -25.06 -32.09 5.15
N ALA A 107 -25.69 -32.90 4.31
CA ALA A 107 -25.33 -33.03 2.90
C ALA A 107 -25.51 -31.70 2.15
N ALA A 108 -26.65 -31.03 2.37
CA ALA A 108 -26.91 -29.71 1.81
C ALA A 108 -25.89 -28.65 2.26
N LEU A 109 -25.51 -28.68 3.54
CA LEU A 109 -24.48 -27.78 4.09
C LEU A 109 -23.10 -28.03 3.45
N CYS A 110 -22.70 -29.29 3.27
CA CYS A 110 -21.43 -29.63 2.62
C CYS A 110 -21.34 -29.04 1.20
N VAL A 111 -22.40 -29.20 0.41
CA VAL A 111 -22.48 -28.63 -0.95
C VAL A 111 -22.37 -27.10 -0.93
N LEU A 112 -23.05 -26.46 0.02
CA LEU A 112 -22.97 -25.00 0.17
C LEU A 112 -21.56 -24.54 0.56
N CYS A 113 -20.93 -25.22 1.52
CA CYS A 113 -19.56 -24.94 1.95
C CYS A 113 -18.56 -25.08 0.79
N GLU A 114 -18.66 -26.15 0.01
CA GLU A 114 -17.80 -26.35 -1.17
C GLU A 114 -17.97 -25.24 -2.20
N ARG A 115 -19.21 -24.82 -2.47
CA ARG A 115 -19.50 -23.72 -3.38
C ARG A 115 -18.90 -22.40 -2.90
N VAL A 116 -19.17 -22.03 -1.65
CA VAL A 116 -18.65 -20.80 -1.04
C VAL A 116 -17.12 -20.78 -1.07
N LEU A 117 -16.47 -21.88 -0.70
CA LEU A 117 -15.00 -21.97 -0.73
C LEU A 117 -14.44 -21.80 -2.14
N LYS A 118 -15.11 -22.38 -3.15
CA LYS A 118 -14.74 -22.24 -4.54
C LYS A 118 -14.91 -20.79 -5.02
N GLU A 119 -16.09 -20.20 -4.84
CA GLU A 119 -16.40 -18.81 -5.23
C GLU A 119 -15.42 -17.84 -4.54
N THR A 120 -15.18 -18.01 -3.24
CA THR A 120 -14.23 -17.18 -2.49
C THR A 120 -12.80 -17.30 -3.02
N ALA A 121 -12.38 -18.50 -3.40
CA ALA A 121 -11.03 -18.70 -3.97
C ALA A 121 -10.91 -18.05 -5.36
N GLU A 122 -11.94 -18.16 -6.19
CA GLU A 122 -12.02 -17.52 -7.51
C GLU A 122 -12.02 -15.99 -7.36
N ASP A 123 -12.80 -15.44 -6.43
CA ASP A 123 -12.84 -14.01 -6.13
C ASP A 123 -11.49 -13.48 -5.63
N LEU A 124 -10.83 -14.20 -4.71
CA LEU A 124 -9.52 -13.82 -4.20
C LEU A 124 -8.44 -13.86 -5.29
N GLN A 125 -8.51 -14.83 -6.20
CA GLN A 125 -7.62 -14.89 -7.35
C GLN A 125 -7.86 -13.71 -8.29
N ALA A 126 -9.12 -13.44 -8.66
CA ALA A 126 -9.48 -12.32 -9.52
C ALA A 126 -9.07 -10.97 -8.91
N GLN A 127 -9.22 -10.80 -7.60
CA GLN A 127 -8.78 -9.61 -6.88
C GLN A 127 -7.25 -9.49 -6.89
N SER A 128 -6.53 -10.58 -6.67
CA SER A 128 -5.06 -10.62 -6.74
C SER A 128 -4.58 -10.21 -8.14
N ASP A 129 -5.20 -10.75 -9.19
CA ASP A 129 -4.85 -10.44 -10.57
C ASP A 129 -5.11 -8.95 -10.89
N THR A 130 -6.27 -8.43 -10.47
CA THR A 130 -6.63 -7.01 -10.62
C THR A 130 -5.63 -6.08 -9.91
N VAL A 131 -5.25 -6.42 -8.68
CA VAL A 131 -4.28 -5.63 -7.90
C VAL A 131 -2.89 -5.70 -8.54
N ASN A 132 -2.47 -6.86 -9.03
CA ASN A 132 -1.18 -7.03 -9.70
C ASN A 132 -1.11 -6.26 -11.03
N GLU A 133 -2.21 -6.24 -11.79
CA GLU A 133 -2.32 -5.41 -13.00
C GLU A 133 -2.23 -3.91 -12.67
N ALA A 134 -2.94 -3.45 -11.63
CA ALA A 134 -2.86 -2.07 -11.16
C ALA A 134 -1.44 -1.67 -10.71
N PHE A 135 -0.74 -2.56 -10.00
CA PHE A 135 0.68 -2.34 -9.64
C PHE A 135 1.58 -2.27 -10.86
N THR A 136 1.36 -3.14 -11.85
CA THR A 136 2.12 -3.16 -13.11
C THR A 136 1.92 -1.86 -13.88
N GLN A 137 0.67 -1.42 -14.04
CA GLN A 137 0.35 -0.15 -14.69
C GLN A 137 1.01 1.03 -13.97
N ARG A 138 0.91 1.09 -12.65
CA ARG A 138 1.53 2.15 -11.85
C ARG A 138 3.06 2.16 -11.97
N CYS A 139 3.69 0.98 -12.00
CA CYS A 139 5.11 0.85 -12.29
C CYS A 139 5.48 1.44 -13.66
N HIS A 140 4.65 1.22 -14.69
CA HIS A 140 4.85 1.82 -16.01
C HIS A 140 4.73 3.35 -15.96
N GLU A 141 3.69 3.88 -15.32
CA GLU A 141 3.46 5.33 -15.17
C GLU A 141 4.61 6.02 -14.41
N LEU A 142 5.07 5.43 -13.30
CA LEU A 142 6.21 5.95 -12.55
C LEU A 142 7.50 5.89 -13.35
N THR A 143 7.73 4.81 -14.09
CA THR A 143 8.92 4.68 -14.96
C THR A 143 8.89 5.76 -16.04
N HIS A 144 7.75 5.94 -16.71
CA HIS A 144 7.58 6.96 -17.74
C HIS A 144 7.83 8.37 -17.20
N THR A 145 7.19 8.70 -16.07
CA THR A 145 7.36 10.01 -15.41
C THR A 145 8.81 10.24 -15.00
N LYS A 146 9.47 9.22 -14.43
CA LYS A 146 10.89 9.29 -14.08
C LYS A 146 11.75 9.59 -15.31
N SER A 147 11.55 8.88 -16.42
CA SER A 147 12.31 9.12 -17.65
C SER A 147 12.09 10.52 -18.23
N GLN A 148 10.88 11.09 -18.10
CA GLN A 148 10.63 12.48 -18.48
C GLN A 148 11.39 13.46 -17.59
N LEU A 149 11.41 13.24 -16.27
CA LEU A 149 12.18 14.08 -15.33
C LEU A 149 13.69 13.98 -15.60
N GLU A 150 14.20 12.80 -15.90
CA GLU A 150 15.62 12.59 -16.29
C GLU A 150 15.98 13.35 -17.57
N LEU A 151 15.07 13.38 -18.55
CA LEU A 151 15.24 14.16 -19.77
C LEU A 151 15.24 15.67 -19.48
N GLN A 152 14.31 16.14 -18.65
CA GLN A 152 14.26 17.56 -18.23
C GLN A 152 15.52 17.95 -17.46
N LEU A 153 16.01 17.08 -16.57
CA LEU A 153 17.26 17.30 -15.84
C LEU A 153 18.44 17.49 -16.81
N LYS A 154 18.53 16.64 -17.84
CA LYS A 154 19.56 16.78 -18.87
C LYS A 154 19.49 18.14 -19.59
N GLN A 155 18.28 18.59 -19.94
CA GLN A 155 18.09 19.90 -20.58
C GLN A 155 18.50 21.05 -19.66
N VAL A 156 18.15 20.98 -18.37
CA VAL A 156 18.56 21.99 -17.38
C VAL A 156 20.07 22.03 -17.21
N LEU A 157 20.75 20.88 -17.17
CA LEU A 157 22.22 20.81 -17.13
C LEU A 157 22.88 21.44 -18.36
N GLU A 158 22.33 21.22 -19.55
CA GLU A 158 22.79 21.88 -20.78
C GLU A 158 22.60 23.41 -20.72
N GLN A 159 21.47 23.87 -20.19
CA GLN A 159 21.20 25.30 -19.97
C GLN A 159 22.15 25.92 -18.95
N ILE A 160 22.44 25.22 -17.85
CA ILE A 160 23.43 25.64 -16.84
C ILE A 160 24.78 25.85 -17.51
N SER A 161 25.29 24.85 -18.25
CA SER A 161 26.59 24.95 -18.94
C SER A 161 26.64 26.11 -19.95
N SER A 162 25.54 26.32 -20.69
CA SER A 162 25.43 27.46 -21.60
C SER A 162 25.46 28.80 -20.86
N GLN A 163 24.77 28.88 -19.72
CA GLN A 163 24.66 30.10 -18.92
C GLN A 163 25.98 30.44 -18.22
N GLU A 164 26.72 29.44 -17.74
CA GLU A 164 28.08 29.61 -17.19
C GLU A 164 29.03 30.21 -18.24
N LYS A 165 29.02 29.67 -19.47
CA LYS A 165 29.81 30.21 -20.59
C LYS A 165 29.42 31.65 -20.92
N ASN A 166 28.12 31.95 -20.92
CA ASN A 166 27.62 33.31 -21.13
C ASN A 166 28.12 34.27 -20.03
N ILE A 167 28.06 33.85 -18.76
CA ILE A 167 28.59 34.62 -17.63
C ILE A 167 30.09 34.88 -17.81
N SER A 168 30.89 33.86 -18.15
CA SER A 168 32.33 34.04 -18.42
C SER A 168 32.59 35.03 -19.55
N SER A 169 31.82 34.96 -20.65
CA SER A 169 31.93 35.90 -21.77
C SER A 169 31.55 37.33 -21.37
N LEU A 170 30.50 37.51 -20.56
CA LEU A 170 30.09 38.82 -20.05
C LEU A 170 31.13 39.41 -19.09
N GLN A 171 31.72 38.58 -18.22
CA GLN A 171 32.82 39.00 -17.34
C GLN A 171 34.03 39.47 -18.15
N GLN A 172 34.40 38.75 -19.21
CA GLN A 172 35.48 39.16 -20.09
C GLN A 172 35.16 40.50 -20.79
N ALA A 173 33.95 40.65 -21.33
CA ALA A 173 33.53 41.89 -21.99
C ALA A 173 33.52 43.10 -21.04
N VAL A 174 33.10 42.91 -19.78
CA VAL A 174 33.21 43.95 -18.73
C VAL A 174 34.67 44.30 -18.48
N PHE A 175 35.54 43.30 -18.27
CA PHE A 175 36.96 43.52 -18.03
C PHE A 175 37.64 44.30 -19.17
N ASP A 176 37.37 43.90 -20.42
CA ASP A 176 37.93 44.52 -21.63
C ASP A 176 37.48 45.99 -21.78
N LYS A 177 36.24 46.32 -21.40
CA LYS A 177 35.69 47.68 -21.45
C LYS A 177 36.10 48.55 -20.26
N GLU A 178 36.33 47.96 -19.09
CA GLU A 178 36.86 48.67 -17.92
C GLU A 178 38.36 48.99 -18.07
N ALA A 179 39.11 48.20 -18.84
CA ALA A 179 40.53 48.45 -19.09
C ALA A 179 40.85 49.86 -19.63
N PRO A 180 40.23 50.36 -20.72
CA PRO A 180 40.44 51.73 -21.19
C PRO A 180 39.93 52.78 -20.19
N LEU A 181 38.84 52.53 -19.47
CA LEU A 181 38.36 53.44 -18.41
C LEU A 181 39.38 53.61 -17.29
N ARG A 182 40.06 52.54 -16.87
CA ARG A 182 41.14 52.62 -15.86
C ARG A 182 42.31 53.46 -16.34
N VAL A 183 42.69 53.33 -17.61
CA VAL A 183 43.77 54.14 -18.21
C VAL A 183 43.38 55.62 -18.20
N VAL A 184 42.18 55.96 -18.67
CA VAL A 184 41.73 57.36 -18.68
C VAL A 184 41.62 57.91 -17.26
N SER A 185 41.07 57.15 -16.31
CA SER A 185 41.00 57.56 -14.90
C SER A 185 42.39 57.80 -14.30
N HIS A 186 43.39 56.97 -14.61
CA HIS A 186 44.76 57.14 -14.12
C HIS A 186 45.49 58.33 -14.77
N VAL A 187 45.20 58.64 -16.03
CA VAL A 187 45.78 59.81 -16.73
C VAL A 187 45.12 61.12 -16.26
N CYS A 188 43.83 61.07 -15.89
CA CYS A 188 43.07 62.24 -15.43
C CYS A 188 43.17 62.51 -13.92
N THR A 189 43.93 61.70 -13.15
CA THR A 189 44.13 61.96 -11.72
C THR A 189 45.10 63.12 -11.47
N PRO A 190 44.85 63.95 -10.44
CA PRO A 190 45.56 65.21 -10.20
C PRO A 190 47.04 65.05 -9.80
N GLU A 191 47.52 63.83 -9.55
CA GLU A 191 48.92 63.58 -9.17
C GLU A 191 49.89 63.55 -10.37
N HIS A 192 49.39 63.25 -11.57
CA HIS A 192 50.22 63.08 -12.78
C HIS A 192 49.95 64.14 -13.85
N THR A 193 48.99 65.04 -13.60
CA THR A 193 48.70 66.18 -14.47
C THR A 193 49.30 67.44 -13.87
N ASP A 194 50.18 68.08 -14.65
CA ASP A 194 50.73 69.42 -14.42
C ASP A 194 49.66 70.37 -13.84
N PRO A 195 49.93 71.27 -12.86
CA PRO A 195 48.93 72.11 -12.18
C PRO A 195 48.06 72.99 -13.12
N THR A 196 48.44 73.04 -14.39
CA THR A 196 47.66 73.58 -15.50
C THR A 196 46.34 72.86 -15.76
N TRP A 197 46.19 71.58 -15.37
CA TRP A 197 45.00 70.74 -15.63
C TRP A 197 43.83 71.00 -14.67
N SER A 198 44.13 71.18 -13.37
CA SER A 198 43.15 71.64 -12.37
C SER A 198 42.59 73.04 -12.70
N CYS A 199 43.30 73.80 -13.54
CA CYS A 199 42.82 75.09 -14.03
C CYS A 199 41.89 74.98 -15.25
N ALA A 200 41.74 73.85 -15.93
CA ALA A 200 40.92 73.78 -17.15
C ALA A 200 39.42 73.96 -16.84
N GLU A 201 38.91 73.34 -15.79
CA GLU A 201 37.47 73.39 -15.45
C GLU A 201 37.02 74.79 -14.99
N THR A 202 37.89 75.53 -14.27
CA THR A 202 37.59 76.90 -13.79
C THR A 202 38.05 78.00 -14.74
N ARG A 203 38.99 77.73 -15.67
CA ARG A 203 39.62 78.75 -16.54
C ARG A 203 39.26 78.60 -18.04
N LEU A 204 38.51 77.56 -18.44
CA LEU A 204 37.93 77.46 -19.79
C LEU A 204 36.87 78.54 -20.09
N ARG A 205 36.36 79.23 -19.05
CA ARG A 205 35.37 80.32 -19.21
C ARG A 205 36.00 81.71 -19.35
N SER A 206 37.31 81.88 -19.13
CA SER A 206 37.99 83.17 -19.28
C SER A 206 39.25 83.06 -20.15
N VAL A 207 39.07 83.46 -21.42
CA VAL A 207 40.06 84.00 -22.36
C VAL A 207 41.38 83.22 -22.48
N CYS A 208 41.54 82.45 -23.57
CA CYS A 208 42.82 81.85 -23.95
C CYS A 208 43.17 82.15 -25.43
N LEU A 209 44.01 83.16 -25.67
CA LEU A 209 44.59 83.49 -26.98
C LEU A 209 45.77 82.56 -27.34
N ASN A 210 45.52 81.26 -27.56
CA ASN A 210 46.50 80.43 -28.27
C ASN A 210 45.82 79.26 -28.99
N ARG A 211 46.06 79.12 -30.31
CA ARG A 211 45.46 78.09 -31.20
C ARG A 211 45.63 76.65 -30.68
N ASN A 212 46.70 76.39 -29.92
CA ASN A 212 46.99 75.07 -29.35
C ASN A 212 46.13 74.73 -28.12
N LYS A 213 45.62 75.72 -27.36
CA LYS A 213 44.80 75.46 -26.15
C LYS A 213 43.33 75.15 -26.48
N LEU A 214 42.79 75.74 -27.54
CA LEU A 214 41.45 75.42 -28.06
C LEU A 214 41.34 73.97 -28.57
N LYS A 215 42.38 73.48 -29.27
CA LYS A 215 42.45 72.08 -29.71
C LYS A 215 42.48 71.09 -28.54
N ILE A 216 43.18 71.43 -27.45
CA ILE A 216 43.23 70.59 -26.25
C ILE A 216 41.85 70.50 -25.59
N ALA A 217 41.11 71.61 -25.52
CA ALA A 217 39.75 71.63 -24.97
C ALA A 217 38.77 70.76 -25.78
N GLU A 218 38.86 70.80 -27.11
CA GLU A 218 38.02 69.98 -28.01
C GLU A 218 38.31 68.47 -27.88
N ILE A 219 39.59 68.10 -27.80
CA ILE A 219 40.02 66.71 -27.55
C ILE A 219 39.49 66.21 -26.20
N LEU A 220 39.55 67.06 -25.17
CA LEU A 220 39.06 66.73 -23.84
C LEU A 220 37.54 66.48 -23.79
N ILE A 221 36.76 67.31 -24.48
CA ILE A 221 35.31 67.16 -24.57
C ILE A 221 34.96 65.83 -25.27
N ASN A 222 35.65 65.49 -26.35
CA ASN A 222 35.44 64.22 -27.06
C ASN A 222 35.81 63.01 -26.20
N LEU A 223 36.94 63.08 -25.47
CA LEU A 223 37.37 62.03 -24.55
C LEU A 223 36.38 61.82 -23.41
N LEU A 224 35.85 62.90 -22.82
CA LEU A 224 34.80 62.84 -21.79
C LEU A 224 33.52 62.19 -22.33
N GLY A 225 33.12 62.50 -23.56
CA GLY A 225 32.00 61.86 -24.23
C GLY A 225 32.22 60.35 -24.43
N GLU A 226 33.41 59.94 -24.86
CA GLU A 226 33.77 58.53 -25.04
C GLU A 226 33.80 57.76 -23.70
N VAL A 227 34.38 58.37 -22.65
CA VAL A 227 34.37 57.82 -21.28
C VAL A 227 32.94 57.59 -20.80
N GLN A 228 32.05 58.56 -21.03
CA GLN A 228 30.65 58.44 -20.64
C GLN A 228 29.92 57.33 -21.41
N GLN A 229 30.21 57.17 -22.71
CA GLN A 229 29.68 56.07 -23.51
C GLN A 229 30.18 54.69 -23.06
N ILE A 230 31.48 54.54 -22.81
CA ILE A 230 32.07 53.28 -22.33
C ILE A 230 31.53 52.96 -20.93
N SER A 231 31.41 53.95 -20.04
CA SER A 231 30.82 53.79 -18.71
C SER A 231 29.37 53.31 -18.79
N GLY A 232 28.56 53.89 -19.68
CA GLY A 232 27.20 53.42 -19.94
C GLY A 232 27.16 51.97 -20.46
N SER A 233 28.07 51.60 -21.37
CA SER A 233 28.17 50.22 -21.86
C SER A 233 28.57 49.23 -20.77
N VAL A 234 29.51 49.59 -19.89
CA VAL A 234 29.93 48.77 -18.74
C VAL A 234 28.75 48.56 -17.79
N TYR A 235 27.99 49.61 -17.49
CA TYR A 235 26.80 49.51 -16.64
C TYR A 235 25.78 48.51 -17.20
N VAL A 236 25.47 48.58 -18.49
CA VAL A 236 24.55 47.63 -19.15
C VAL A 236 25.10 46.20 -19.11
N LEU A 237 26.39 46.00 -19.37
CA LEU A 237 27.01 44.67 -19.29
C LEU A 237 26.99 44.10 -17.88
N GLN A 238 27.23 44.92 -16.86
CA GLN A 238 27.14 44.54 -15.45
C GLN A 238 25.69 44.17 -15.06
N GLN A 239 24.69 44.92 -15.53
CA GLN A 239 23.28 44.56 -15.33
C GLN A 239 22.96 43.20 -15.94
N ARG A 240 23.36 42.97 -17.21
CA ARG A 240 23.17 41.66 -17.88
C ARG A 240 23.90 40.54 -17.16
N LEU A 241 25.07 40.79 -16.61
CA LEU A 241 25.82 39.84 -15.81
C LEU A 241 25.06 39.45 -14.53
N CYS A 242 24.45 40.43 -13.84
CA CYS A 242 23.60 40.16 -12.68
C CYS A 242 22.37 39.33 -13.07
N GLU A 243 21.63 39.73 -14.11
CA GLU A 243 20.48 38.97 -14.63
C GLU A 243 20.87 37.53 -15.01
N ALA A 244 22.06 37.36 -15.61
CA ALA A 244 22.57 36.07 -16.00
C ALA A 244 22.92 35.18 -14.80
N ARG A 245 23.51 35.74 -13.74
CA ARG A 245 23.80 35.05 -12.47
C ARG A 245 22.52 34.64 -11.74
N ASP A 246 21.53 35.52 -11.68
CA ASP A 246 20.23 35.20 -11.08
C ASP A 246 19.54 34.06 -11.86
N SER A 247 19.65 34.07 -13.19
CA SER A 247 19.14 32.98 -14.02
C SER A 247 19.86 31.66 -13.77
N LEU A 248 21.18 31.69 -13.58
CA LEU A 248 21.95 30.49 -13.23
C LEU A 248 21.52 29.93 -11.87
N ALA A 249 21.33 30.79 -10.86
CA ALA A 249 20.86 30.37 -9.54
C ALA A 249 19.48 29.69 -9.60
N ARG A 250 18.54 30.19 -10.41
CA ARG A 250 17.23 29.54 -10.63
C ARG A 250 17.36 28.18 -11.33
N LEU A 251 18.27 28.05 -12.29
CA LEU A 251 18.52 26.77 -12.98
C LEU A 251 19.11 25.73 -12.01
N GLU A 252 20.02 26.14 -11.14
CA GLU A 252 20.60 25.29 -10.08
C GLU A 252 19.52 24.82 -9.08
N GLU A 253 18.61 25.70 -8.68
CA GLU A 253 17.45 25.33 -7.84
C GLU A 253 16.55 24.30 -8.55
N ASN A 254 16.22 24.54 -9.82
CA ASN A 254 15.44 23.61 -10.63
C ASN A 254 16.13 22.24 -10.76
N ARG A 255 17.46 22.21 -10.93
CA ARG A 255 18.24 20.95 -10.95
C ARG A 255 18.02 20.16 -9.67
N MET A 256 18.19 20.80 -8.51
CA MET A 256 18.03 20.15 -7.21
C MET A 256 16.62 19.59 -6.99
N LEU A 257 15.59 20.32 -7.42
CA LEU A 257 14.20 19.85 -7.36
C LEU A 257 13.97 18.62 -8.25
N LEU A 258 14.47 18.64 -9.48
CA LEU A 258 14.36 17.51 -10.41
C LEU A 258 15.08 16.26 -9.88
N GLU A 259 16.30 16.41 -9.35
CA GLU A 259 17.06 15.30 -8.75
C GLU A 259 16.32 14.67 -7.57
N LYS A 260 15.74 15.51 -6.70
CA LYS A 260 14.91 15.06 -5.58
C LYS A 260 13.71 14.26 -6.06
N ASP A 261 12.97 14.78 -7.03
CA ASP A 261 11.78 14.10 -7.57
C ASP A 261 12.13 12.77 -8.24
N ILE A 262 13.22 12.71 -9.02
CA ILE A 262 13.75 11.46 -9.58
C ILE A 262 14.09 10.47 -8.46
N GLY A 263 14.69 10.94 -7.36
CA GLY A 263 14.96 10.12 -6.17
C GLY A 263 13.68 9.54 -5.57
N CYS A 264 12.65 10.36 -5.37
CA CYS A 264 11.35 9.92 -4.85
C CYS A 264 10.67 8.88 -5.77
N LYS A 265 10.69 9.09 -7.09
CA LYS A 265 10.14 8.13 -8.07
C LYS A 265 10.93 6.83 -8.07
N THR A 266 12.25 6.89 -7.99
CA THR A 266 13.12 5.71 -7.89
C THR A 266 12.83 4.89 -6.64
N HIS A 267 12.66 5.56 -5.49
CA HIS A 267 12.29 4.89 -4.24
C HIS A 267 10.91 4.25 -4.32
N SER A 268 9.93 4.95 -4.91
CA SER A 268 8.57 4.42 -5.11
C SER A 268 8.57 3.17 -5.98
N LEU A 269 9.32 3.19 -7.10
CA LEU A 269 9.50 2.02 -7.98
C LEU A 269 10.14 0.83 -7.28
N LEU A 270 11.10 1.06 -6.38
CA LEU A 270 11.73 0.01 -5.60
C LEU A 270 10.71 -0.67 -4.68
N ILE A 271 9.90 0.11 -3.97
CA ILE A 271 8.84 -0.43 -3.10
C ILE A 271 7.88 -1.28 -3.93
N GLU A 272 7.37 -0.76 -5.04
CA GLU A 272 6.38 -1.45 -5.85
C GLU A 272 6.94 -2.76 -6.45
N ARG A 273 8.14 -2.71 -7.05
CA ARG A 273 8.74 -3.89 -7.71
C ARG A 273 9.31 -4.92 -6.76
N GLU A 274 9.90 -4.51 -5.63
CA GLU A 274 10.60 -5.43 -4.74
C GLU A 274 9.77 -5.89 -3.56
N LYS A 275 8.83 -5.07 -3.09
CA LYS A 275 8.04 -5.37 -1.88
C LYS A 275 6.60 -5.71 -2.17
N CYS A 276 5.98 -5.14 -3.20
CA CYS A 276 4.55 -5.35 -3.47
C CYS A 276 4.31 -6.46 -4.51
N ILE A 277 5.07 -6.47 -5.61
CA ILE A 277 4.88 -7.45 -6.70
C ILE A 277 5.53 -8.81 -6.38
N LYS A 278 6.68 -8.83 -5.69
CA LYS A 278 7.45 -10.07 -5.42
C LYS A 278 6.92 -10.93 -4.27
N THR A 279 5.98 -10.44 -3.48
CA THR A 279 5.27 -11.25 -2.47
C THR A 279 3.96 -11.71 -3.08
N PRO A 280 3.93 -12.82 -3.83
CA PRO A 280 2.66 -13.42 -4.20
C PRO A 280 1.94 -13.78 -2.90
N TYR A 281 0.70 -13.31 -2.77
CA TYR A 281 -0.24 -13.86 -1.81
C TYR A 281 -0.53 -15.28 -2.28
N THR A 282 0.32 -16.23 -1.92
CA THR A 282 0.06 -17.65 -2.11
C THR A 282 -1.14 -17.98 -1.23
N LEU A 283 -2.33 -17.90 -1.83
CA LEU A 283 -3.53 -18.44 -1.22
C LEU A 283 -3.23 -19.90 -0.92
N PRO A 284 -3.36 -20.32 0.35
CA PRO A 284 -3.11 -21.70 0.69
C PRO A 284 -4.05 -22.60 -0.10
N HIS A 285 -3.52 -23.31 -1.10
CA HIS A 285 -4.23 -24.41 -1.74
C HIS A 285 -4.81 -25.33 -0.65
N ARG A 286 -6.08 -25.74 -0.84
CA ARG A 286 -6.90 -26.76 -0.14
C ARG A 286 -6.34 -27.42 1.14
N ALA A 287 -5.09 -27.88 1.15
CA ALA A 287 -4.41 -28.48 2.30
C ALA A 287 -4.22 -27.55 3.53
N HIS A 288 -4.10 -26.23 3.36
CA HIS A 288 -3.88 -25.32 4.49
C HIS A 288 -5.17 -24.71 5.08
N ALA A 289 -6.25 -24.64 4.31
CA ALA A 289 -7.56 -24.23 4.83
C ALA A 289 -8.04 -25.20 5.93
N VAL A 290 -7.83 -26.51 5.73
CA VAL A 290 -8.08 -27.55 6.75
C VAL A 290 -7.24 -27.32 8.01
N ARG A 291 -5.99 -26.85 7.86
CA ARG A 291 -5.06 -26.61 8.98
C ARG A 291 -5.42 -25.37 9.80
N ILE A 292 -5.85 -24.29 9.14
CA ILE A 292 -6.38 -23.09 9.80
C ILE A 292 -7.68 -23.43 10.56
N LEU A 293 -8.57 -24.22 9.95
CA LEU A 293 -9.80 -24.73 10.59
C LEU A 293 -9.51 -25.60 11.83
N THR A 294 -8.47 -26.43 11.79
CA THR A 294 -8.06 -27.21 12.98
C THR A 294 -7.50 -26.34 14.09
N HIS A 295 -6.78 -25.26 13.76
CA HIS A 295 -6.15 -24.36 14.75
C HIS A 295 -7.18 -23.43 15.42
N THR A 296 -8.17 -22.93 14.67
CA THR A 296 -9.27 -22.13 15.25
C THR A 296 -10.17 -22.99 16.13
N HIS A 297 -10.44 -24.26 15.78
CA HIS A 297 -11.16 -25.19 16.66
C HIS A 297 -10.44 -25.41 18.00
N THR A 298 -9.12 -25.60 18.00
CA THR A 298 -8.35 -25.74 19.25
C THR A 298 -8.40 -24.47 20.12
N HIS A 299 -8.28 -23.28 19.52
CA HIS A 299 -8.26 -22.03 20.29
C HIS A 299 -9.64 -21.69 20.90
N THR A 300 -10.71 -22.00 20.17
CA THR A 300 -12.09 -21.79 20.63
C THR A 300 -12.45 -22.77 21.76
N HIS A 301 -12.02 -24.03 21.67
CA HIS A 301 -12.24 -25.02 22.72
C HIS A 301 -11.49 -24.66 24.02
N THR A 302 -10.25 -24.17 23.93
CA THR A 302 -9.47 -23.74 25.10
C THR A 302 -10.09 -22.53 25.80
N HIS A 303 -10.55 -21.51 25.04
CA HIS A 303 -11.15 -20.31 25.64
C HIS A 303 -12.52 -20.61 26.31
N THR A 304 -13.30 -21.52 25.72
CA THR A 304 -14.61 -21.93 26.27
C THR A 304 -14.43 -22.77 27.54
N HIS A 305 -13.46 -23.69 27.57
CA HIS A 305 -13.18 -24.51 28.77
C HIS A 305 -12.63 -23.68 29.94
N THR A 306 -11.85 -22.64 29.64
CA THR A 306 -11.28 -21.74 30.67
C THR A 306 -12.35 -20.85 31.30
N HIS A 307 -13.28 -20.30 30.49
CA HIS A 307 -14.41 -19.52 31.01
C HIS A 307 -15.43 -20.34 31.79
N THR A 308 -15.63 -21.61 31.41
CA THR A 308 -16.57 -22.51 32.12
C THR A 308 -16.02 -22.88 33.50
N LEU A 309 -14.71 -23.11 33.61
CA LEU A 309 -14.05 -23.41 34.90
C LEU A 309 -13.99 -22.20 35.84
N SER A 310 -13.87 -20.97 35.31
CA SER A 310 -13.90 -19.74 36.11
C SER A 310 -15.29 -19.34 36.64
N LEU A 311 -16.36 -19.90 36.08
CA LEU A 311 -17.75 -19.66 36.51
C LEU A 311 -18.26 -20.72 37.50
N SER A 312 -17.45 -21.75 37.77
CA SER A 312 -17.77 -22.88 38.66
C SER A 312 -16.91 -22.93 39.93
N LEU A 313 -16.22 -21.85 40.27
CA LEU A 313 -15.51 -21.60 41.53
C LEU A 313 -16.09 -20.35 42.19
#